data_AF-A0A3P7LW62-F1
#
_entry.id   AF-A0A3P7LW62-F1
#
_cell.length_a   1.000
_cell.length_b   1.000
_cell.length_c   1.000
_cell.angle_alpha   90.00
_cell.angle_beta   90.00
_cell.angle_gamma   90.00
#
_symmetry.space_group_name_H-M   'P 1'
#
loop_
_entity.id
_entity.type
_entity.pdbx_description
1 polymer ?
#
loop_
_entity_poly.entity_id
_entity_poly.type
_entity_poly.pdbx_seq_one_letter_code
_entity_poly.pdbx_strand_id
1 'polypeptide(L)'
;MSQKVVVYLFITRLNFSTFTHKLSLELPRLLDEADSGGVALLRNNRVTALDPDQHRVTLASGQSVTYDCCLIATGSGPKRIPELELCSLTGVDLTKHERVTYFRNLRDYSKLQAISDKLHASGGTIAIIGGGPLGSELAVSIAGEAKGPGGAKVTTSDKFSVLHFVHESAPLRKLLPPSLAPS
;
A
#
# COMPACT_ATOMS: atom_id res chain seq x y z
N MET A 1 0.87 39.10 -11.43
CA MET A 1 1.37 37.77 -11.82
C MET A 1 0.51 36.75 -11.12
N SER A 2 -0.28 35.95 -11.86
CA SER A 2 -1.13 34.91 -11.26
C SER A 2 -0.24 33.77 -10.76
N GLN A 3 -0.13 33.61 -9.45
CA GLN A 3 0.57 32.47 -8.85
C GLN A 3 -0.26 31.21 -9.16
N LYS A 4 0.38 30.23 -9.80
CA LYS A 4 -0.28 28.98 -10.21
C LYS A 4 -0.33 28.04 -9.02
N VAL A 5 -1.49 27.88 -8.40
CA VAL A 5 -1.66 26.88 -7.34
C VAL A 5 -1.87 25.52 -8.00
N VAL A 6 -0.85 24.67 -7.93
CA VAL A 6 -0.92 23.27 -8.36
C VAL A 6 -1.32 22.42 -7.16
N VAL A 7 -2.59 22.01 -7.11
CA VAL A 7 -3.07 21.09 -6.08
C VAL A 7 -2.68 19.67 -6.47
N TYR A 8 -1.69 19.10 -5.76
CA TYR A 8 -1.36 17.68 -5.88
C TYR A 8 -2.36 16.85 -5.10
N LEU A 9 -3.21 16.13 -5.84
CA LEU A 9 -4.15 15.19 -5.25
C LEU A 9 -3.47 13.87 -4.91
N PHE A 10 -2.67 13.84 -3.83
CA PHE A 10 -2.14 12.60 -3.30
C PHE A 10 -3.19 11.89 -2.43
N ILE A 11 -3.70 10.77 -2.92
CA ILE A 11 -4.36 9.77 -2.05
C ILE A 11 -3.34 8.67 -1.78
N THR A 12 -2.59 8.81 -0.69
CA THR A 12 -2.17 7.69 0.15
C THR A 12 -1.62 8.23 1.48
N ARG A 13 -1.91 7.54 2.59
CA ARG A 13 -1.30 7.77 3.90
C ARG A 13 0.19 7.38 3.83
N LEU A 14 1.02 8.22 3.22
CA LEU A 14 2.47 8.11 3.35
C LEU A 14 2.92 8.95 4.55
N ASN A 15 3.49 8.28 5.55
CA ASN A 15 4.32 8.90 6.57
C ASN A 15 5.69 9.20 5.96
N PHE A 16 5.83 10.39 5.37
CA PHE A 16 7.13 10.94 5.01
C PHE A 16 7.80 11.47 6.29
N SER A 17 8.64 10.65 6.92
CA SER A 17 9.48 11.05 8.06
C SER A 17 10.91 11.41 7.68
N THR A 18 11.25 11.44 6.38
CA THR A 18 12.64 11.72 5.97
C THR A 18 12.66 12.39 4.59
N PHE A 19 12.53 13.71 4.59
CA PHE A 19 12.89 14.57 3.45
C PHE A 19 13.61 15.79 4.03
N THR A 20 14.91 15.63 4.29
CA THR A 20 15.79 16.67 4.80
C THR A 20 16.61 17.24 3.67
N HIS A 21 16.02 18.09 2.82
CA HIS A 21 16.74 19.14 2.09
C HIS A 21 15.71 20.21 1.65
N LYS A 22 15.59 21.26 2.47
CA LYS A 22 15.05 22.60 2.14
C LYS A 22 13.78 22.67 1.27
N LEU A 23 12.79 21.83 1.53
CA LEU A 23 11.39 22.15 1.21
C LEU A 23 10.79 22.75 2.49
N SER A 24 10.51 24.05 2.50
CA SER A 24 9.68 24.65 3.54
C SER A 24 8.29 24.03 3.40
N LEU A 25 7.94 23.09 4.28
CA LEU A 25 6.61 22.50 4.36
C LEU A 25 5.66 23.54 4.95
N GLU A 26 5.25 24.48 4.13
CA GLU A 26 4.35 25.54 4.57
C GLU A 26 2.89 25.10 4.45
N LEU A 27 2.04 25.64 5.31
CA LEU A 27 0.60 25.49 5.17
C LEU A 27 0.17 26.08 3.83
N PRO A 28 -0.84 25.53 3.13
CA PRO A 28 -1.26 26.03 1.81
C PRO A 28 -1.53 27.53 1.75
N ARG A 29 -1.91 28.15 2.87
CA ARG A 29 -2.17 29.59 3.00
C ARG A 29 -0.91 30.47 2.93
N LEU A 30 0.26 29.90 3.24
CA LEU A 30 1.52 30.62 3.25
C LEU A 30 2.22 30.61 1.88
N LEU A 31 1.73 29.79 0.93
CA LEU A 31 2.28 29.75 -0.44
C LEU A 31 2.10 31.08 -1.17
N ASP A 32 1.03 31.80 -0.87
CA ASP A 32 0.74 33.10 -1.48
C ASP A 32 1.68 34.21 -0.96
N GLU A 33 2.23 34.01 0.25
CA GLU A 33 3.13 34.95 0.94
C GLU A 33 4.62 34.72 0.60
N ALA A 34 4.95 33.63 -0.08
CA ALA A 34 6.33 33.27 -0.41
C ALA A 34 6.82 33.97 -1.70
N ASP A 35 7.88 34.77 -1.58
CA ASP A 35 8.47 35.58 -2.68
C ASP A 35 8.87 34.78 -3.94
N SER A 36 9.14 33.48 -3.81
CA SER A 36 9.58 32.60 -4.90
C SER A 36 8.64 31.42 -5.16
N GLY A 37 7.45 31.45 -4.55
CA GLY A 37 6.53 30.31 -4.51
C GLY A 37 7.07 29.14 -3.67
N GLY A 38 6.43 27.98 -3.77
CA GLY A 38 6.82 26.80 -2.99
C GLY A 38 5.94 25.58 -3.24
N VAL A 39 6.17 24.53 -2.46
CA VAL A 39 5.35 23.31 -2.45
C VAL A 39 4.83 23.08 -1.04
N ALA A 40 3.52 23.19 -0.86
CA ALA A 40 2.86 22.82 0.39
C ALA A 40 2.41 21.36 0.34
N LEU A 41 2.54 20.66 1.47
CA LEU A 41 2.07 19.30 1.62
C LEU A 41 0.97 19.21 2.66
N LEU A 42 -0.27 19.04 2.21
CA LEU A 42 -1.40 18.82 3.10
C LEU A 42 -1.60 17.31 3.35
N ARG A 43 -1.16 16.85 4.52
CA ARG A 43 -1.27 15.44 4.93
C ARG A 43 -2.54 15.20 5.76
N ASN A 44 -2.95 13.94 5.84
CA ASN A 44 -4.07 13.50 6.69
C ASN A 44 -5.43 14.18 6.43
N ASN A 45 -5.60 14.84 5.28
CA ASN A 45 -6.86 15.46 4.89
C ASN A 45 -7.21 15.04 3.46
N ARG A 46 -8.08 14.02 3.35
CA ARG A 46 -8.45 13.40 2.07
C ARG A 46 -9.37 14.35 1.29
N VAL A 47 -9.17 14.47 -0.02
CA VAL A 47 -10.18 15.08 -0.90
C VAL A 47 -11.37 14.14 -1.07
N THR A 48 -12.57 14.66 -0.86
CA THR A 48 -13.85 13.93 -0.92
C THR A 48 -14.70 14.33 -2.11
N ALA A 49 -14.47 15.51 -2.70
CA ALA A 49 -15.13 15.95 -3.93
C ALA A 49 -14.20 16.81 -4.78
N LEU A 50 -14.40 16.75 -6.10
CA LEU A 50 -13.75 17.59 -7.11
C LEU A 50 -14.87 18.25 -7.93
N ASP A 51 -14.86 19.57 -8.00
CA ASP A 51 -15.72 20.40 -8.83
C ASP A 51 -14.84 21.04 -9.93
N PRO A 52 -14.84 20.49 -11.16
CA PRO A 52 -14.06 21.04 -12.27
C PRO A 52 -14.56 22.40 -12.74
N ASP A 53 -15.86 22.66 -12.71
CA ASP A 53 -16.44 23.89 -13.23
C ASP A 53 -16.11 25.09 -12.32
N GLN A 54 -16.13 24.87 -11.02
CA GLN A 54 -15.73 25.89 -10.03
C GLN A 54 -14.25 25.82 -9.65
N HIS A 55 -13.47 24.97 -10.32
CA HIS A 55 -12.05 24.78 -10.09
C HIS A 55 -11.72 24.56 -8.59
N ARG A 56 -12.42 23.62 -7.95
CA ARG A 56 -12.39 23.45 -6.49
C ARG A 56 -12.33 21.99 -6.06
N VAL A 57 -11.62 21.72 -4.97
CA VAL A 57 -11.68 20.45 -4.25
C VAL A 57 -12.22 20.66 -2.84
N THR A 58 -13.02 19.70 -2.37
CA THR A 58 -13.49 19.65 -0.98
C THR A 58 -12.69 18.60 -0.22
N LEU A 59 -12.20 18.98 0.95
CA LEU A 59 -11.46 18.12 1.86
C LEU A 59 -12.38 17.46 2.89
N ALA A 60 -11.95 16.35 3.47
CA ALA A 60 -12.68 15.65 4.53
C ALA A 60 -12.91 16.52 5.78
N SER A 61 -12.06 17.52 6.02
CA SER A 61 -12.27 18.53 7.06
C SER A 61 -13.43 19.51 6.76
N GLY A 62 -14.03 19.46 5.58
CA GLY A 62 -15.00 20.44 5.08
C GLY A 62 -14.37 21.68 4.43
N GLN A 63 -13.04 21.83 4.53
CA GLN A 63 -12.32 22.92 3.86
C GLN A 63 -12.37 22.76 2.34
N SER A 64 -12.39 23.89 1.64
CA SER A 64 -12.30 23.92 0.17
C SER A 64 -10.99 24.54 -0.27
N VAL A 65 -10.42 24.02 -1.35
CA VAL A 65 -9.19 24.54 -1.98
C VAL A 65 -9.48 24.76 -3.47
N THR A 66 -9.22 25.97 -3.96
CA THR A 66 -9.33 26.30 -5.39
C THR A 66 -8.02 26.01 -6.11
N TYR A 67 -8.07 25.79 -7.42
CA TYR A 67 -6.88 25.50 -8.22
C TYR A 67 -6.95 26.14 -9.61
N ASP A 68 -5.80 26.44 -10.21
CA ASP A 68 -5.74 26.80 -11.63
C ASP A 68 -5.63 25.54 -12.50
N CYS A 69 -4.88 24.56 -12.01
CA CYS A 69 -4.68 23.26 -12.63
C CYS A 69 -4.72 22.16 -11.56
N CYS A 70 -5.39 21.05 -11.87
CA CYS A 70 -5.51 19.89 -10.98
C CYS A 70 -4.82 18.67 -11.59
N LEU A 71 -3.86 18.08 -10.87
CA LEU A 71 -3.27 16.79 -11.21
C LEU A 71 -3.87 15.70 -10.32
N ILE A 72 -4.54 14.74 -10.95
CA ILE A 72 -5.06 13.55 -10.26
C ILE A 72 -3.94 12.51 -10.18
N ALA A 73 -3.38 12.33 -8.98
CA ALA A 73 -2.29 11.40 -8.69
C ALA A 73 -2.66 10.46 -7.52
N THR A 74 -3.90 9.98 -7.50
CA THR A 74 -4.50 9.23 -6.38
C THR A 74 -4.10 7.76 -6.33
N GLY A 75 -3.44 7.26 -7.38
CA GLY A 75 -3.06 5.85 -7.49
C GLY A 75 -4.28 4.93 -7.42
N SER A 76 -4.08 3.74 -6.84
CA SER A 76 -5.12 2.72 -6.67
C SER A 76 -5.06 2.07 -5.29
N GLY A 77 -6.23 1.63 -4.82
CA GLY A 77 -6.36 0.78 -3.64
C GLY A 77 -6.14 -0.70 -3.98
N PRO A 78 -5.75 -1.53 -3.00
CA PRO A 78 -5.66 -2.98 -3.21
C PRO A 78 -7.04 -3.57 -3.52
N LYS A 79 -7.08 -4.56 -4.42
CA LYS A 79 -8.30 -5.33 -4.69
C LYS A 79 -8.66 -6.15 -3.44
N ARG A 80 -9.84 -5.88 -2.88
CA ARG A 80 -10.38 -6.66 -1.75
C ARG A 80 -11.10 -7.90 -2.26
N ILE A 81 -11.01 -8.98 -1.49
CA ILE A 81 -11.71 -10.25 -1.70
C ILE A 81 -12.52 -10.51 -0.43
N PRO A 82 -13.79 -10.08 -0.37
CA PRO A 82 -14.61 -10.18 0.84
C PRO A 82 -14.69 -11.60 1.44
N GLU A 83 -14.59 -12.62 0.61
CA GLU A 83 -14.59 -14.04 1.00
C GLU A 83 -13.38 -14.40 1.86
N LEU A 84 -12.26 -13.66 1.74
CA LEU A 84 -11.08 -13.82 2.59
C LEU A 84 -11.17 -13.04 3.90
N GLU A 85 -12.16 -12.17 4.03
CA GLU A 85 -12.33 -11.29 5.20
C GLU A 85 -13.22 -11.92 6.26
N LEU A 86 -13.96 -12.97 5.90
CA LEU A 86 -14.84 -13.72 6.79
C LEU A 86 -14.36 -15.16 6.87
N CYS A 87 -14.14 -15.67 8.08
CA CYS A 87 -13.94 -17.10 8.28
C CYS A 87 -15.26 -17.84 8.02
N SER A 88 -15.36 -18.58 6.93
CA SER A 88 -16.58 -19.32 6.57
C SER A 88 -17.00 -20.37 7.60
N LEU A 89 -16.05 -20.89 8.39
CA LEU A 89 -16.30 -21.90 9.42
C LEU A 89 -16.85 -21.30 10.72
N THR A 90 -16.42 -20.09 11.09
CA THR A 90 -16.72 -19.50 12.40
C THR A 90 -17.53 -18.21 12.32
N GLY A 91 -17.71 -17.63 11.13
CA GLY A 91 -18.35 -16.33 10.92
C GLY A 91 -17.52 -15.14 11.43
N VAL A 92 -16.26 -15.35 11.82
CA VAL A 92 -15.41 -14.30 12.38
C VAL A 92 -14.88 -13.38 11.29
N ASP A 93 -15.01 -12.08 11.48
CA ASP A 93 -14.44 -11.04 10.62
C ASP A 93 -12.91 -10.93 10.85
N LEU A 94 -12.15 -11.53 9.94
CA LEU A 94 -10.70 -11.61 10.00
C LEU A 94 -10.03 -10.24 9.88
N THR A 95 -10.71 -9.24 9.31
CA THR A 95 -10.15 -7.87 9.21
C THR A 95 -10.18 -7.16 10.56
N LYS A 96 -11.23 -7.36 11.35
CA LYS A 96 -11.34 -6.83 12.73
C LYS A 96 -10.36 -7.49 13.70
N HIS A 97 -9.96 -8.72 13.41
CA HIS A 97 -8.98 -9.46 14.21
C HIS A 97 -7.53 -9.32 13.69
N GLU A 98 -7.27 -8.38 12.77
CA GLU A 98 -5.96 -8.14 12.17
C GLU A 98 -5.30 -9.40 11.58
N ARG A 99 -6.11 -10.35 11.08
CA ARG A 99 -5.68 -11.61 10.46
C ARG A 99 -5.52 -11.51 8.94
N VAL A 100 -5.90 -10.38 8.33
CA VAL A 100 -5.81 -10.12 6.89
C VAL A 100 -5.11 -8.78 6.67
N THR A 101 -4.06 -8.79 5.85
CA THR A 101 -3.33 -7.58 5.44
C THR A 101 -3.37 -7.44 3.93
N TYR A 102 -3.97 -6.35 3.45
CA TYR A 102 -3.78 -5.91 2.07
C TYR A 102 -2.54 -5.02 1.99
N PHE A 103 -1.49 -5.50 1.33
CA PHE A 103 -0.19 -4.85 1.32
C PHE A 103 -0.08 -3.79 0.20
N ARG A 104 -0.01 -2.51 0.55
CA ARG A 104 0.15 -1.43 -0.44
C ARG A 104 1.07 -0.29 -0.01
N ASN A 105 1.03 0.10 1.25
CA ASN A 105 1.72 1.29 1.75
C ASN A 105 2.64 0.99 2.94
N LEU A 106 3.41 1.99 3.37
CA LEU A 106 4.38 1.85 4.47
C LEU A 106 3.75 1.39 5.79
N ARG A 107 2.49 1.76 6.07
CA ARG A 107 1.79 1.29 7.27
C ARG A 107 1.52 -0.21 7.19
N ASP A 108 1.12 -0.70 6.02
CA ASP A 108 0.89 -2.12 5.82
C ASP A 108 2.20 -2.90 5.95
N TYR A 109 3.30 -2.33 5.45
CA TYR A 109 4.65 -2.87 5.66
C TYR A 109 5.02 -2.98 7.13
N SER A 110 4.94 -1.89 7.90
CA SER A 110 5.29 -1.93 9.33
C SER A 110 4.43 -2.92 10.11
N LYS A 111 3.13 -3.03 9.78
CA LYS A 111 2.24 -4.02 10.39
C LYS A 111 2.67 -5.45 10.06
N LEU A 112 2.91 -5.73 8.78
CA LEU A 112 3.30 -7.06 8.32
C LEU A 112 4.66 -7.47 8.89
N GLN A 113 5.62 -6.54 8.96
CA GLN A 113 6.93 -6.77 9.56
C GLN A 113 6.80 -7.18 11.03
N ALA A 114 6.04 -6.42 11.84
CA ALA A 114 5.83 -6.76 13.25
C ALA A 114 5.15 -8.14 13.44
N ILE A 115 4.21 -8.50 12.57
CA ILE A 115 3.57 -9.82 12.57
C ILE A 115 4.61 -10.90 12.21
N SER A 116 5.40 -10.67 11.16
CA SER A 116 6.44 -11.59 10.70
C SER A 116 7.47 -11.85 11.80
N ASP A 117 8.01 -10.81 12.43
CA ASP A 117 9.00 -10.92 13.50
C ASP A 117 8.44 -11.71 14.69
N LYS A 118 7.20 -11.43 15.07
CA LYS A 118 6.51 -12.17 16.13
C LYS A 118 6.37 -13.65 15.78
N LEU A 119 5.91 -13.98 14.58
CA LEU A 119 5.68 -15.37 14.17
C LEU A 119 6.98 -16.13 13.91
N HIS A 120 8.06 -15.46 13.50
CA HIS A 120 9.40 -16.05 13.48
C HIS A 120 9.87 -16.45 14.88
N ALA A 121 9.59 -15.63 15.90
CA ALA A 121 9.99 -15.91 17.28
C ALA A 121 9.09 -16.95 17.97
N SER A 122 7.77 -16.86 17.80
CA SER A 122 6.80 -17.72 18.50
C SER A 122 6.41 -18.98 17.74
N GLY A 123 6.75 -19.05 16.45
CA GLY A 123 6.15 -19.97 15.50
C GLY A 123 4.79 -19.50 15.00
N GLY A 124 4.37 -20.06 13.87
CA GLY A 124 3.10 -19.82 13.20
C GLY A 124 3.19 -19.93 11.69
N THR A 125 2.15 -19.46 11.00
CA THR A 125 2.05 -19.55 9.55
C THR A 125 1.57 -18.24 8.97
N ILE A 126 2.23 -17.77 7.91
CA ILE A 126 1.75 -16.66 7.08
C ILE A 126 1.32 -17.22 5.74
N ALA A 127 0.05 -16.98 5.36
CA ALA A 127 -0.46 -17.30 4.04
C ALA A 127 -0.44 -16.05 3.15
N ILE A 128 0.10 -16.20 1.95
CA ILE A 128 0.18 -15.16 0.92
C ILE A 128 -0.69 -15.60 -0.23
N ILE A 129 -1.61 -14.74 -0.65
CA ILE A 129 -2.58 -15.05 -1.69
C ILE A 129 -2.31 -14.13 -2.89
N GLY A 130 -1.95 -14.75 -4.02
CA GLY A 130 -1.67 -14.07 -5.27
C GLY A 130 -0.28 -14.38 -5.83
N GLY A 131 -0.24 -14.80 -7.10
CA GLY A 131 1.00 -15.17 -7.81
C GLY A 131 1.66 -14.05 -8.60
N GLY A 132 1.31 -12.78 -8.37
CA GLY A 132 1.95 -11.65 -9.04
C GLY A 132 3.38 -11.35 -8.52
N PRO A 133 4.08 -10.36 -9.11
CA PRO A 133 5.40 -9.93 -8.65
C PRO A 133 5.44 -9.65 -7.15
N LEU A 134 4.55 -8.79 -6.66
CA LEU A 134 4.48 -8.42 -5.25
C LEU A 134 4.20 -9.61 -4.32
N GLY A 135 3.31 -10.52 -4.70
CA GLY A 135 3.01 -11.71 -3.90
C GLY A 135 4.21 -12.66 -3.82
N SER A 136 4.93 -12.80 -4.91
CA SER A 136 6.14 -13.65 -4.98
C SER A 136 7.30 -13.04 -4.21
N GLU A 137 7.51 -11.72 -4.33
CA GLU A 137 8.50 -10.96 -3.54
C GLU A 137 8.23 -11.09 -2.04
N LEU A 138 6.97 -10.92 -1.61
CA LEU A 138 6.57 -11.11 -0.21
C LEU A 138 6.82 -12.53 0.27
N ALA A 139 6.53 -13.55 -0.55
CA ALA A 139 6.73 -14.94 -0.17
C ALA A 139 8.20 -15.24 0.14
N VAL A 140 9.09 -14.77 -0.71
CA VAL A 140 10.54 -14.92 -0.50
C VAL A 140 11.01 -14.07 0.67
N SER A 141 10.58 -12.81 0.75
CA SER A 141 11.05 -11.87 1.79
C SER A 141 10.65 -12.30 3.19
N ILE A 142 9.43 -12.82 3.35
CA ILE A 142 8.89 -13.26 4.65
C ILE A 142 9.50 -14.60 5.07
N ALA A 143 9.73 -15.52 4.13
CA ALA A 143 10.32 -16.80 4.46
C ALA A 143 11.74 -16.69 5.03
N GLY A 144 12.47 -15.61 4.71
CA GLY A 144 13.90 -15.46 4.99
C GLY A 144 14.77 -16.25 4.01
N GLU A 145 16.08 -16.33 4.25
CA GLU A 145 17.04 -17.03 3.40
C GLU A 145 16.93 -18.56 3.44
N ALA A 146 15.78 -19.14 3.13
CA ALA A 146 15.67 -20.57 2.92
C ALA A 146 15.49 -20.94 1.45
N LYS A 147 16.46 -21.69 0.97
CA LYS A 147 16.42 -22.37 -0.31
C LYS A 147 15.57 -23.64 -0.17
N GLY A 148 14.32 -23.57 -0.62
CA GLY A 148 13.47 -24.75 -0.82
C GLY A 148 13.52 -25.21 -2.28
N PRO A 149 13.55 -26.52 -2.59
CA PRO A 149 13.50 -27.01 -3.95
C PRO A 149 12.07 -26.96 -4.51
N GLY A 150 11.91 -26.37 -5.70
CA GLY A 150 10.82 -26.62 -6.66
C GLY A 150 9.36 -26.52 -6.19
N GLY A 151 8.64 -25.49 -6.65
CA GLY A 151 7.18 -25.46 -6.75
C GLY A 151 6.40 -25.40 -5.42
N ALA A 152 5.95 -24.21 -5.04
CA ALA A 152 4.89 -23.97 -4.05
C ALA A 152 4.99 -24.71 -2.69
N LYS A 153 6.10 -24.52 -1.95
CA LYS A 153 6.11 -24.55 -0.47
C LYS A 153 7.39 -23.91 0.06
N VAL A 154 7.32 -22.76 0.74
CA VAL A 154 8.51 -22.22 1.43
C VAL A 154 8.38 -22.50 2.92
N THR A 155 9.10 -23.53 3.37
CA THR A 155 9.09 -23.98 4.77
C THR A 155 10.36 -23.48 5.46
N THR A 156 10.24 -22.70 6.53
CA THR A 156 11.41 -22.19 7.26
C THR A 156 11.28 -22.37 8.77
N SER A 157 11.90 -23.48 9.23
CA SER A 157 11.91 -24.08 10.58
C SER A 157 10.65 -24.89 10.97
N ASP A 158 10.80 -25.83 11.91
CA ASP A 158 9.69 -26.64 12.44
C ASP A 158 8.56 -25.80 13.05
N LYS A 159 8.82 -24.55 13.40
CA LYS A 159 7.89 -23.68 14.11
C LYS A 159 7.24 -22.62 13.22
N PHE A 160 7.86 -22.22 12.10
CA PHE A 160 7.35 -21.16 11.23
C PHE A 160 7.22 -21.61 9.77
N SER A 161 6.18 -21.15 9.08
CA SER A 161 5.97 -21.49 7.66
C SER A 161 5.33 -20.37 6.86
N VAL A 162 5.68 -20.31 5.57
CA VAL A 162 5.05 -19.43 4.59
C VAL A 162 4.33 -20.28 3.55
N LEU A 163 3.02 -20.05 3.43
CA LEU A 163 2.19 -20.70 2.41
C LEU A 163 1.91 -19.69 1.30
N HIS A 164 2.38 -19.96 0.08
CA HIS A 164 2.12 -19.11 -1.07
C HIS A 164 1.05 -19.76 -1.95
N PHE A 165 -0.18 -19.25 -1.85
CA PHE A 165 -1.31 -19.68 -2.65
C PHE A 165 -1.38 -18.88 -3.94
N VAL A 166 -1.30 -19.59 -5.06
CA VAL A 166 -1.46 -19.05 -6.40
C VAL A 166 -2.66 -19.71 -7.08
N HIS A 167 -3.41 -18.95 -7.85
CA HIS A 167 -4.55 -19.49 -8.60
C HIS A 167 -4.08 -20.17 -9.89
N GLU A 168 -2.99 -19.67 -10.46
CA GLU A 168 -2.34 -20.20 -11.64
C GLU A 168 -1.50 -21.46 -11.33
N SER A 169 -0.99 -22.13 -12.37
CA SER A 169 -0.13 -23.31 -12.19
C SER A 169 1.22 -23.00 -11.52
N ALA A 170 1.68 -21.75 -11.58
CA ALA A 170 2.90 -21.30 -10.93
C ALA A 170 2.86 -19.78 -10.63
N PRO A 171 3.70 -19.29 -9.71
CA PRO A 171 3.94 -17.85 -9.56
C PRO A 171 4.34 -17.22 -10.89
N LEU A 172 3.88 -15.99 -11.14
CA LEU A 172 4.16 -15.17 -12.31
C LEU A 172 3.73 -15.78 -13.66
N ARG A 173 2.93 -16.85 -13.67
CA ARG A 173 2.55 -17.58 -14.88
C ARG A 173 1.90 -16.72 -15.98
N LYS A 174 1.22 -15.64 -15.59
CA LYS A 174 0.59 -14.67 -16.51
C LYS A 174 1.58 -13.69 -17.15
N LEU A 175 2.80 -13.59 -16.62
CA LEU A 175 3.84 -12.67 -17.08
C LEU A 175 5.03 -13.40 -17.73
N LEU A 176 5.37 -14.59 -17.22
CA LEU A 176 6.55 -15.34 -17.64
C LEU A 176 6.21 -16.43 -18.66
N PRO A 177 7.14 -16.74 -19.59
CA PRO A 177 7.00 -17.89 -20.49
C PRO A 177 7.03 -19.20 -19.68
N PRO A 178 6.47 -20.30 -20.23
CA PRO A 178 6.43 -21.60 -19.54
C PRO A 178 7.81 -22.12 -19.09
N SER A 179 8.89 -21.77 -19.78
CA SER A 179 10.26 -22.14 -19.40
C SER A 179 10.73 -21.51 -18.09
N LEU A 180 10.13 -20.39 -17.67
CA LEU A 180 10.45 -19.67 -16.43
C LEU A 180 9.34 -19.80 -15.36
N ALA A 181 8.17 -20.32 -15.74
CA ALA A 181 7.06 -20.64 -14.84
C ALA A 181 6.46 -22.00 -15.23
N PRO A 182 7.20 -23.11 -15.01
CA PRO A 182 6.74 -24.45 -15.36
C PRO A 182 5.52 -24.83 -14.50
N SER A 183 4.65 -25.66 -15.06
CA SER A 183 3.41 -26.12 -14.41
C SER A 183 3.65 -27.36 -13.55
#